data_AF-A0A536NNU0-F1
#
_entry.id   AF-A0A536NNU0-F1
#
_cell.length_a   1.000
_cell.length_b   1.000
_cell.length_c   1.000
_cell.angle_alpha   90.00
_cell.angle_beta   90.00
_cell.angle_gamma   90.00
#
_symmetry.space_group_name_H-M   'P 1'
#
loop_
_entity.id
_entity.type
_entity.pdbx_description
1 polymer ?
#
loop_
_entity_poly.entity_id
_entity_poly.type
_entity_poly.pdbx_seq_one_letter_code
_entity_poly.pdbx_strand_id
1 'polypeptide(L)'
;MHGQEEAKRALEVAAAGGHHLLLSGPPGAGKTMLARCLPGILPPLELSEAIEVAQVRSLLGELSRDRPLDWARPFRAPHHSVSAAGLIGGGGGLALPGEISRAHHGVLFLDEMAEFQAPVLQALRQPIESG
;
A
#
# COMPACT_ATOMS: atom_id res chain seq x y z
N MET A 1 -21.20 0.11 -4.45
CA MET A 1 -20.84 0.74 -5.74
C MET A 1 -21.73 0.17 -6.83
N HIS A 2 -22.63 0.97 -7.40
CA HIS A 2 -23.45 0.55 -8.54
C HIS A 2 -22.67 0.83 -9.84
N GLY A 3 -22.55 -0.17 -10.73
CA GLY A 3 -21.73 -0.09 -11.95
C GLY A 3 -20.24 -0.41 -11.74
N GLN A 4 -19.43 -0.20 -12.79
CA GLN A 4 -17.98 -0.49 -12.86
C GLN A 4 -17.62 -1.99 -12.74
N GLU A 5 -18.43 -2.87 -13.33
CA GLU A 5 -18.24 -4.33 -13.24
C GLU A 5 -16.86 -4.80 -13.70
N GLU A 6 -16.31 -4.18 -14.76
CA GLU A 6 -14.95 -4.47 -15.24
C GLU A 6 -13.88 -4.12 -14.19
N ALA A 7 -13.99 -2.94 -13.57
CA ALA A 7 -13.04 -2.52 -12.53
C ALA A 7 -13.15 -3.38 -11.28
N LYS A 8 -14.38 -3.71 -10.83
CA LYS A 8 -14.59 -4.63 -9.71
C LYS A 8 -13.97 -6.00 -9.99
N ARG A 9 -14.17 -6.52 -11.20
CA ARG A 9 -13.59 -7.81 -11.60
C ARG A 9 -12.07 -7.76 -11.62
N ALA A 10 -11.48 -6.68 -12.12
CA ALA A 10 -10.03 -6.48 -12.06
C ALA A 10 -9.52 -6.44 -10.61
N LEU A 11 -10.25 -5.77 -9.71
CA LEU A 11 -9.94 -5.74 -8.28
C LEU A 11 -10.00 -7.14 -7.65
N GLU A 12 -11.02 -7.94 -7.95
CA GLU A 12 -11.14 -9.33 -7.47
C GLU A 12 -9.98 -10.20 -7.96
N VAL A 13 -9.64 -10.11 -9.25
CA VAL A 13 -8.55 -10.89 -9.84
C VAL A 13 -7.22 -10.51 -9.20
N ALA A 14 -6.96 -9.22 -9.02
CA ALA A 14 -5.73 -8.76 -8.36
C ALA A 14 -5.68 -9.14 -6.88
N ALA A 15 -6.81 -9.07 -6.15
CA ALA A 15 -6.87 -9.47 -4.76
C ALA A 15 -6.63 -10.97 -4.58
N ALA A 16 -7.17 -11.81 -5.47
CA ALA A 16 -6.97 -13.25 -5.44
C ALA A 16 -5.56 -13.68 -5.87
N GLY A 17 -4.95 -12.96 -6.82
CA GLY A 17 -3.63 -13.29 -7.36
C GLY A 17 -2.46 -12.54 -6.73
N GLY A 18 -2.70 -11.56 -5.86
CA GLY A 18 -1.66 -10.66 -5.35
C GLY A 18 -1.05 -9.77 -6.44
N HIS A 19 -1.82 -9.40 -7.47
CA HIS A 19 -1.29 -8.65 -8.61
C HIS A 19 -1.28 -7.14 -8.38
N HIS A 20 -0.32 -6.45 -9.01
CA HIS A 20 -0.36 -5.00 -9.14
C HIS A 20 -1.49 -4.55 -10.08
N LEU A 21 -2.09 -3.40 -9.78
CA LEU A 21 -3.17 -2.80 -10.55
C LEU A 21 -2.81 -1.40 -11.03
N LEU A 22 -3.08 -1.13 -12.30
CA LEU A 22 -3.09 0.21 -12.86
C LEU A 22 -4.53 0.64 -13.12
N LEU A 23 -5.00 1.67 -12.41
CA LEU A 23 -6.33 2.26 -12.61
C LEU A 23 -6.20 3.49 -13.50
N SER A 24 -6.73 3.40 -14.72
CA SER A 24 -6.74 4.50 -15.69
C SER A 24 -8.18 4.93 -16.01
N GLY A 25 -8.40 6.23 -16.15
CA GLY A 25 -9.71 6.79 -16.47
C GLY A 25 -9.81 8.27 -16.11
N PRO A 26 -10.90 8.96 -16.50
CA PRO A 26 -11.06 10.38 -16.28
C PRO A 26 -11.10 10.75 -14.78
N PRO A 27 -10.83 12.03 -14.43
CA PRO A 27 -11.07 12.55 -13.09
C PRO A 27 -12.51 12.27 -12.64
N GLY A 28 -12.71 11.95 -11.35
CA GLY A 28 -14.04 11.65 -10.82
C GLY A 28 -14.60 10.25 -11.11
N ALA A 29 -13.87 9.40 -11.87
CA ALA A 29 -14.30 8.01 -12.15
C ALA A 29 -14.29 7.07 -10.92
N GLY A 30 -13.92 7.55 -9.73
CA GLY A 30 -13.93 6.74 -8.50
C GLY A 30 -12.70 5.84 -8.31
N LYS A 31 -11.58 6.09 -9.01
CA LYS A 31 -10.32 5.31 -8.89
C LYS A 31 -9.84 5.20 -7.43
N THR A 32 -9.80 6.32 -6.71
CA THR A 32 -9.43 6.36 -5.29
C THR A 32 -10.42 5.59 -4.41
N MET A 33 -11.72 5.61 -4.75
CA MET A 33 -12.74 4.84 -4.03
C MET A 33 -12.53 3.33 -4.25
N LEU A 34 -12.28 2.90 -5.49
CA LEU A 34 -11.94 1.51 -5.81
C LEU A 34 -10.70 1.05 -5.05
N ALA A 35 -9.60 1.81 -5.12
CA ALA A 35 -8.35 1.46 -4.45
C ALA A 35 -8.53 1.29 -2.93
N ARG A 36 -9.33 2.13 -2.29
CA ARG A 36 -9.64 2.03 -0.85
C ARG A 36 -10.49 0.81 -0.47
N CYS A 37 -11.20 0.22 -1.43
CA CYS A 37 -11.93 -1.02 -1.20
C CYS A 37 -11.05 -2.27 -1.29
N LEU A 38 -9.88 -2.18 -1.95
CA LEU A 38 -8.99 -3.32 -2.17
C LEU A 38 -8.56 -4.03 -0.87
N PRO A 39 -8.12 -3.34 0.20
CA PRO A 39 -7.78 -3.99 1.47
C PRO A 39 -8.91 -4.81 2.08
N GLY A 40 -10.17 -4.40 1.84
CA GLY A 40 -11.35 -5.08 2.37
C GLY A 40 -11.77 -6.33 1.62
N ILE A 41 -11.21 -6.58 0.42
CA ILE A 41 -11.48 -7.78 -0.39
C ILE A 41 -10.26 -8.69 -0.50
N LEU A 42 -9.09 -8.26 0.01
CA LEU A 42 -7.94 -9.13 0.18
C LEU A 42 -8.25 -10.19 1.26
N PRO A 43 -7.64 -11.39 1.17
CA PRO A 43 -7.65 -12.34 2.28
C PRO A 43 -7.16 -11.64 3.56
N PRO A 44 -7.72 -11.95 4.75
CA PRO A 44 -7.19 -11.39 5.99
C PRO A 44 -5.72 -11.79 6.19
N LEU A 45 -5.01 -11.06 7.04
CA LEU A 45 -3.63 -11.43 7.41
C LEU A 45 -3.64 -12.79 8.12
N GLU A 46 -2.70 -13.66 7.75
CA GLU A 46 -2.31 -14.81 8.56
C GLU A 46 -1.56 -14.34 9.81
N LEU A 47 -1.42 -15.22 10.81
CA LEU A 47 -0.77 -14.87 12.08
C LEU A 47 0.68 -14.40 11.87
N SER A 48 1.43 -15.06 11.00
CA SER A 48 2.82 -14.68 10.64
C SER A 48 2.86 -13.29 10.02
N GLU A 49 2.00 -13.03 9.02
CA GLU A 49 1.90 -11.73 8.35
C GLU A 49 1.51 -10.62 9.34
N ALA A 50 0.56 -10.90 10.24
CA ALA A 50 0.12 -9.96 11.27
C ALA A 50 1.26 -9.60 12.26
N ILE A 51 2.10 -10.57 12.61
CA ILE A 51 3.30 -10.34 13.45
C ILE A 51 4.30 -9.43 12.72
N GLU A 52 4.56 -9.67 11.43
CA GLU A 52 5.46 -8.81 10.63
C GLU A 52 4.94 -7.38 10.53
N VAL A 53 3.64 -7.20 10.28
CA VAL A 53 3.01 -5.86 10.27
C VAL A 53 3.14 -5.20 11.65
N ALA A 54 2.94 -5.95 12.74
CA ALA A 54 3.11 -5.45 14.10
C ALA A 54 4.56 -5.04 14.41
N GLN A 55 5.55 -5.75 13.88
CA GLN A 55 6.97 -5.38 14.00
C GLN A 55 7.26 -4.03 13.34
N VAL A 56 6.74 -3.81 12.13
CA VAL A 56 6.88 -2.50 11.46
C VAL A 56 6.24 -1.39 12.29
N ARG A 57 5.02 -1.61 12.80
CA ARG A 57 4.35 -0.63 13.69
C ARG A 57 5.14 -0.40 14.98
N SER A 58 5.78 -1.43 15.53
CA SER A 58 6.61 -1.32 16.73
C SER A 58 7.83 -0.43 16.50
N LEU A 59 8.50 -0.55 15.36
CA LEU A 59 9.64 0.31 15.00
C LEU A 59 9.26 1.78 14.89
N LEU A 60 8.01 2.05 14.52
CA LEU A 60 7.45 3.39 14.41
C LEU A 60 6.84 3.91 15.73
N GLY A 61 6.80 3.07 16.78
CA GLY A 61 6.11 3.41 18.03
C GLY A 61 4.58 3.47 17.92
N GLU A 62 4.02 2.90 16.84
CA GLU A 62 2.59 2.91 16.51
C GLU A 62 1.86 1.64 16.99
N LEU A 63 2.54 0.75 17.73
CA LEU A 63 1.96 -0.49 18.21
C LEU A 63 1.01 -0.24 19.40
N SER A 64 -0.26 -0.61 19.24
CA SER A 64 -1.25 -0.55 20.31
C SER A 64 -0.91 -1.57 21.41
N ARG A 65 -0.96 -1.13 22.68
CA ARG A 65 -0.73 -2.00 23.84
C ARG A 65 -1.88 -2.98 24.09
N ASP A 66 -3.11 -2.54 23.84
CA ASP A 66 -4.33 -3.33 24.10
C ASP A 66 -4.64 -4.30 22.96
N ARG A 67 -4.23 -3.94 21.74
CA ARG A 67 -4.46 -4.74 20.53
C ARG A 67 -3.24 -4.68 19.60
N PRO A 68 -2.14 -5.38 19.96
CA PRO A 68 -0.89 -5.34 19.19
C PRO A 68 -1.01 -6.02 17.82
N LEU A 69 -1.92 -7.00 17.69
CA LEU A 69 -2.19 -7.69 16.44
C LEU A 69 -3.52 -7.24 15.83
N ASP A 70 -3.48 -7.03 14.52
CA ASP A 70 -4.62 -6.71 13.68
C ASP A 70 -4.60 -7.61 12.44
N TRP A 71 -5.78 -7.95 11.94
CA TRP A 71 -5.96 -8.82 10.78
C TRP A 71 -6.30 -8.03 9.51
N ALA A 72 -6.51 -6.71 9.64
CA ALA A 72 -6.73 -5.83 8.52
C ALA A 72 -5.43 -5.60 7.73
N ARG A 73 -5.51 -5.77 6.41
CA ARG A 73 -4.43 -5.46 5.47
C ARG A 73 -4.14 -3.94 5.51
N PRO A 74 -2.89 -3.51 5.72
CA PRO A 74 -2.54 -2.09 5.72
C PRO A 74 -2.89 -1.40 4.40
N PHE A 75 -3.24 -0.12 4.46
CA PHE A 75 -3.44 0.71 3.27
C PHE A 75 -2.65 2.01 3.42
N ARG A 76 -1.75 2.28 2.48
CA ARG A 76 -0.96 3.52 2.43
C ARG A 76 -1.25 4.25 1.13
N ALA A 77 -1.46 5.56 1.23
CA ALA A 77 -1.68 6.44 0.10
C ALA A 77 -0.86 7.71 0.28
N PRO A 78 0.48 7.66 0.07
CA PRO A 78 1.33 8.82 0.23
C PRO A 78 0.98 9.91 -0.78
N HIS A 79 1.18 11.16 -0.37
CA HIS A 79 1.07 12.30 -1.29
C HIS A 79 2.21 12.27 -2.31
N HIS A 80 1.98 12.74 -3.54
CA HIS A 80 2.98 12.74 -4.63
C HIS A 80 4.26 13.55 -4.33
N SER A 81 4.21 14.43 -3.32
CA SER A 81 5.36 15.18 -2.81
C SER A 81 6.23 14.41 -1.82
N VAL A 82 5.92 13.14 -1.54
CA VAL A 82 6.73 12.29 -0.66
C VAL A 82 8.17 12.17 -1.20
N SER A 83 9.15 12.27 -0.30
CA SER A 83 10.55 12.08 -0.67
C SER A 83 10.86 10.60 -0.90
N ALA A 84 11.94 10.29 -1.60
CA ALA A 84 12.39 8.90 -1.77
C ALA A 84 12.64 8.22 -0.41
N ALA A 85 13.20 8.94 0.56
CA ALA A 85 13.39 8.46 1.92
C ALA A 85 12.07 8.24 2.67
N GLY A 86 11.05 9.07 2.44
CA GLY A 86 9.71 8.86 3.01
C GLY A 86 8.99 7.67 2.40
N LEU A 87 9.19 7.40 1.11
CA LEU A 87 8.54 6.29 0.41
C LEU A 87 9.20 4.94 0.71
N ILE A 88 10.52 4.84 0.58
CA ILE A 88 11.27 3.59 0.76
C ILE A 88 11.66 3.35 2.22
N GLY A 89 11.93 4.43 2.95
CA GLY A 89 12.56 4.39 4.26
C GLY A 89 13.99 4.94 4.18
N GLY A 90 14.52 5.35 5.33
CA GLY A 90 15.84 5.96 5.44
C GLY A 90 15.88 7.17 6.36
N GLY A 91 16.98 7.91 6.31
CA GLY A 91 17.26 9.06 7.19
C GLY A 91 18.68 9.03 7.74
N GLY A 92 19.18 10.17 8.20
CA GLY A 92 20.48 10.25 8.86
C GLY A 92 20.40 9.68 10.28
N GLY A 93 20.81 8.42 10.47
CA GLY A 93 20.77 7.71 11.76
C GLY A 93 20.14 6.32 11.62
N LEU A 94 19.27 5.95 12.56
CA LEU A 94 18.51 4.70 12.46
C LEU A 94 17.51 4.83 11.30
N ALA A 95 17.65 4.01 10.26
CA ALA A 95 16.75 4.04 9.11
C ALA A 95 15.33 3.68 9.56
N LEU A 96 14.40 4.62 9.41
CA LEU A 96 12.99 4.38 9.72
C LEU A 96 12.27 3.73 8.54
N PRO A 97 11.28 2.85 8.80
CA PRO A 97 10.42 2.29 7.76
C PRO A 97 9.72 3.38 6.94
N GLY A 98 9.76 3.26 5.62
CA GLY A 98 9.02 4.15 4.71
C GLY A 98 7.59 3.70 4.46
N GLU A 99 6.86 4.42 3.62
CA GLU A 99 5.47 4.12 3.25
C GLU A 99 5.31 2.73 2.62
N ILE A 100 6.29 2.24 1.87
CA ILE A 100 6.27 0.87 1.33
C ILE A 100 6.31 -0.17 2.46
N SER A 101 7.17 0.02 3.46
CA SER A 101 7.27 -0.88 4.61
C SER A 101 6.00 -0.81 5.46
N ARG A 102 5.38 0.36 5.60
CA ARG A 102 4.09 0.52 6.29
C ARG A 102 2.93 -0.12 5.54
N ALA A 103 3.07 -0.33 4.24
CA ALA A 103 2.12 -1.06 3.40
C ALA A 103 2.40 -2.56 3.35
N HIS A 104 3.38 -3.08 4.10
CA HIS A 104 3.76 -4.49 4.09
C HIS A 104 2.55 -5.41 4.29
N HIS A 105 2.49 -6.48 3.51
CA HIS A 105 1.34 -7.39 3.40
C HIS A 105 0.00 -6.73 3.05
N GLY A 106 -0.01 -5.48 2.59
CA GLY A 106 -1.20 -4.69 2.31
C GLY A 106 -1.14 -4.01 0.94
N VAL A 107 -1.62 -2.77 0.88
CA VAL A 107 -1.76 -2.00 -0.36
C VAL A 107 -1.03 -0.67 -0.25
N LEU A 108 -0.12 -0.42 -1.18
CA LEU A 108 0.45 0.90 -1.46
C LEU A 108 -0.25 1.50 -2.68
N PHE A 109 -1.02 2.57 -2.48
CA PHE A 109 -1.75 3.26 -3.52
C PHE A 109 -1.06 4.58 -3.89
N LEU A 110 -0.68 4.73 -5.15
CA LEU A 110 -0.07 5.94 -5.69
C LEU A 110 -1.12 6.70 -6.51
N ASP A 111 -1.86 7.60 -5.86
CA ASP A 111 -2.80 8.46 -6.58
C ASP A 111 -2.04 9.48 -7.43
N GLU A 112 -2.55 9.81 -8.61
CA GLU A 112 -1.90 10.77 -9.50
C GLU A 112 -0.42 10.41 -9.79
N MET A 113 -0.14 9.13 -10.08
CA MET A 113 1.23 8.60 -10.26
C MET A 113 2.12 9.45 -11.20
N ALA A 114 1.54 10.13 -12.18
CA ALA A 114 2.27 11.02 -13.10
C ALA A 114 2.87 12.27 -12.43
N GLU A 115 2.36 12.68 -11.27
CA GLU A 115 2.83 13.85 -10.50
C GLU A 115 4.00 13.51 -9.57
N PHE A 116 4.30 12.22 -9.36
CA PHE A 116 5.43 11.81 -8.54
C PHE A 116 6.75 12.15 -9.22
N GLN A 117 7.72 12.57 -8.42
CA GLN A 117 9.08 12.83 -8.90
C GLN A 117 9.69 11.52 -9.44
N ALA A 118 10.33 11.57 -10.62
CA ALA A 118 10.90 10.39 -11.26
C ALA A 118 11.82 9.55 -10.35
N PRO A 119 12.72 10.13 -9.52
CA PRO A 119 13.55 9.36 -8.60
C PRO A 119 12.75 8.54 -7.57
N VAL A 120 11.58 9.04 -7.17
CA VAL A 120 10.70 8.38 -6.19
C VAL A 120 10.07 7.13 -6.80
N LEU A 121 9.60 7.22 -8.04
CA LEU A 121 9.07 6.06 -8.78
C LEU A 121 10.16 5.04 -9.12
N GLN A 122 11.36 5.50 -9.49
CA GLN A 122 12.50 4.60 -9.76
C GLN A 122 12.90 3.81 -8.51
N ALA A 123 12.76 4.39 -7.32
CA ALA A 123 13.08 3.72 -6.08
C ALA A 123 12.13 2.53 -5.77
N LEU A 124 10.91 2.55 -6.32
CA LEU A 124 9.96 1.43 -6.21
C LEU A 124 10.25 0.28 -7.18
N ARG A 125 11.11 0.50 -8.17
CA ARG A 125 11.36 -0.47 -9.24
C ARG A 125 11.90 -1.80 -8.70
N GLN A 126 12.93 -1.75 -7.85
CA GLN A 126 13.48 -2.96 -7.23
C GLN A 126 12.41 -3.71 -6.40
N PRO A 127 11.70 -3.06 -5.45
CA PRO A 127 10.62 -3.71 -4.70
C PRO A 127 9.54 -4.38 -5.56
N ILE A 128 9.16 -3.78 -6.69
CA ILE A 128 8.15 -4.33 -7.61
C ILE A 128 8.71 -5.51 -8.43
N GLU A 129 9.98 -5.46 -8.83
CA GLU A 129 10.64 -6.51 -9.62
C GLU A 129 10.97 -7.77 -8.79
N SER A 130 11.20 -7.62 -7.48
CA SER A 130 11.52 -8.71 -6.57
C SER A 130 10.31 -9.30 -5.83
N GLY A 131 9.11 -8.78 -6.10
CA GLY A 131 7.85 -9.18 -5.49
C GLY A 131 7.34 -10.54 -5.95
#